data_AF-A0A258V0H8-F1
#
_entry.id   AF-A0A258V0H8-F1
#
_cell.length_a   1.000
_cell.length_b   1.000
_cell.length_c   1.000
_cell.angle_alpha   90.00
_cell.angle_beta   90.00
_cell.angle_gamma   90.00
#
_symmetry.space_group_name_H-M   'P 1'
#
loop_
_entity.id
_entity.type
_entity.pdbx_description
1 polymer ?
#
loop_
_entity_poly.entity_id
_entity_poly.type
_entity_poly.pdbx_seq_one_letter_code
_entity_poly.pdbx_strand_id
1 'polypeptide(L)'
;MFDARKCLNPAVYLRGNAMGTRKAANKDILGHHLPYEFHMLQGTHAMLANREHDTIIANALIESFCIHARLLIEFFENKQGCKAKDFTDGTYAAAHLELLGHLKTKLNTQIAHLTDKRTTDPNDKITLDDRSKLLAALAKEANNFATCLAPAFQGMFRPPALKTLVIACGSACKKDPVSGVIGV
;
A
#
# COMPACT_ATOMS: atom_id res chain seq x y z
N MET A 1 36.09 43.02 -5.99
CA MET A 1 37.01 42.37 -5.04
C MET A 1 36.19 42.01 -3.80
N PHE A 2 35.70 40.77 -3.70
CA PHE A 2 34.80 40.32 -2.63
C PHE A 2 35.62 39.60 -1.55
N ASP A 3 35.51 40.06 -0.30
CA ASP A 3 36.22 39.51 0.86
C ASP A 3 35.43 38.33 1.47
N ALA A 4 36.04 37.15 1.46
CA ALA A 4 35.47 35.87 1.87
C ALA A 4 35.83 35.48 3.32
N ARG A 5 35.84 36.44 4.25
CA ARG A 5 36.15 36.17 5.68
C ARG A 5 35.02 36.57 6.62
N LYS A 6 33.90 35.84 6.55
CA LYS A 6 32.97 35.66 7.68
C LYS A 6 32.49 34.21 7.74
N CYS A 7 33.40 33.32 8.16
CA CYS A 7 33.06 31.99 8.62
C CYS A 7 32.27 32.11 9.94
N LEU A 8 30.94 32.16 9.84
CA LEU A 8 30.07 31.84 10.96
C LEU A 8 30.07 30.32 11.15
N ASN A 9 30.48 29.90 12.34
CA ASN A 9 30.57 28.51 12.77
C ASN A 9 29.16 27.86 12.81
N PRO A 10 28.85 26.85 11.97
CA PRO A 10 27.50 26.29 11.88
C PRO A 10 27.13 25.34 13.03
N ALA A 11 28.04 25.09 13.99
CA ALA A 11 27.86 24.04 14.99
C ALA A 11 26.94 24.40 16.18
N VAL A 12 26.52 25.67 16.35
CA VAL A 12 25.84 26.10 17.59
C VAL A 12 24.32 26.25 17.46
N TYR A 13 23.74 26.28 16.26
CA TYR A 13 22.30 26.57 16.08
C TYR A 13 21.36 25.34 16.03
N LEU A 14 21.88 24.10 16.10
CA LEU A 14 21.09 22.89 15.83
C LEU A 14 20.71 22.03 17.05
N ARG A 15 20.80 22.54 18.29
CA ARG A 15 20.42 21.74 19.48
C ARG A 15 19.12 22.13 20.19
N GLY A 16 18.49 23.25 19.81
CA GLY A 16 17.26 23.73 20.48
C GLY A 16 15.93 23.34 19.84
N ASN A 17 15.90 22.84 18.59
CA ASN A 17 14.66 22.80 17.78
C ASN A 17 14.22 21.40 17.31
N ALA A 18 14.90 20.33 17.75
CA ALA A 18 14.67 18.97 17.25
C ALA A 18 13.36 18.32 17.77
N MET A 19 12.80 18.80 18.88
CA MET A 19 11.63 18.18 19.51
C MET A 19 10.30 18.65 18.87
N GLY A 20 10.25 19.90 18.42
CA GLY A 20 9.09 20.46 17.69
C GLY A 20 8.96 19.90 16.27
N THR A 21 10.09 19.71 15.57
CA THR A 21 10.12 19.17 14.21
C THR A 21 9.69 17.71 14.15
N ARG A 22 10.06 16.89 15.14
CA ARG A 22 9.68 15.47 15.20
C ARG A 22 8.19 15.27 15.49
N LYS A 23 7.57 16.11 16.34
CA LYS A 23 6.12 16.02 16.62
C LYS A 23 5.28 16.40 15.40
N ALA A 24 5.69 17.43 14.65
CA ALA A 24 5.04 17.80 13.39
C ALA A 24 5.16 16.69 12.34
N ALA A 25 6.37 16.15 12.14
CA ALA A 25 6.58 15.02 11.23
C ALA A 25 5.72 13.79 11.59
N ASN A 26 5.60 13.45 12.88
CA ASN A 26 4.77 12.33 13.31
C ASN A 26 3.27 12.54 12.99
N LYS A 27 2.79 13.79 13.12
CA LYS A 27 1.42 14.14 12.74
C LYS A 27 1.20 14.00 11.25
N ASP A 28 2.17 14.40 10.43
CA ASP A 28 2.08 14.27 8.97
C ASP A 28 2.10 12.79 8.55
N ILE A 29 2.95 11.96 9.19
CA ILE A 29 2.98 10.52 8.92
C ILE A 29 1.64 9.87 9.24
N LEU A 30 1.14 10.03 10.47
CA LEU A 30 -0.07 9.32 10.91
C LEU A 30 -1.36 9.92 10.36
N GLY A 31 -1.40 11.24 10.18
CA GLY A 31 -2.59 11.97 9.75
C GLY A 31 -2.71 12.12 8.23
N HIS A 32 -1.62 11.99 7.47
CA HIS A 32 -1.61 12.20 6.02
C HIS A 32 -1.00 11.04 5.25
N HIS A 33 0.27 10.69 5.49
CA HIS A 33 0.98 9.71 4.65
C HIS A 33 0.43 8.29 4.81
N LEU A 34 0.27 7.79 6.03
CA LEU A 34 -0.26 6.45 6.26
C LEU A 34 -1.70 6.29 5.72
N PRO A 35 -2.64 7.23 5.96
CA PRO A 35 -3.95 7.23 5.30
C PRO A 35 -3.88 7.29 3.77
N TYR A 36 -2.95 8.08 3.22
CA TYR A 36 -2.75 8.20 1.77
C TYR A 36 -2.36 6.86 1.14
N GLU A 37 -1.42 6.12 1.74
CA GLU A 37 -1.02 4.79 1.24
C GLU A 37 -2.21 3.83 1.16
N PHE A 38 -3.08 3.83 2.19
CA PHE A 38 -4.31 3.03 2.16
C PHE A 38 -5.32 3.51 1.12
N HIS A 39 -5.46 4.83 0.95
CA HIS A 39 -6.33 5.40 -0.07
C HIS A 39 -5.92 4.93 -1.46
N MET A 40 -4.62 5.00 -1.77
CA MET A 40 -4.08 4.57 -3.06
C MET A 40 -4.21 3.05 -3.25
N LEU A 41 -3.95 2.26 -2.22
CA LEU A 41 -4.13 0.80 -2.25
C LEU A 41 -5.59 0.42 -2.55
N GLN A 42 -6.55 1.01 -1.84
CA GLN A 42 -7.98 0.77 -2.07
C GLN A 42 -8.45 1.27 -3.44
N GLY A 43 -7.99 2.46 -3.85
CA GLY A 43 -8.34 3.09 -5.12
C GLY A 43 -7.91 2.24 -6.31
N THR A 44 -6.64 1.82 -6.34
CA THR A 44 -6.09 0.97 -7.41
C THR A 44 -6.77 -0.40 -7.47
N HIS A 45 -7.05 -1.02 -6.31
CA HIS A 45 -7.82 -2.26 -6.24
C HIS A 45 -9.23 -2.10 -6.82
N ALA A 46 -9.94 -1.04 -6.44
CA ALA A 46 -11.28 -0.76 -6.93
C ALA A 46 -11.31 -0.44 -8.44
N MET A 47 -10.32 0.31 -8.93
CA MET A 47 -10.21 0.59 -10.37
C MET A 47 -10.00 -0.69 -11.17
N LEU A 48 -9.11 -1.58 -10.72
CA LEU A 48 -8.83 -2.87 -11.37
C LEU A 48 -10.04 -3.81 -11.40
N ALA A 49 -10.97 -3.70 -10.46
CA ALA A 49 -12.13 -4.59 -10.38
C ALA A 49 -13.37 -4.10 -11.15
N ASN A 50 -13.49 -2.78 -11.37
CA ASN A 50 -14.73 -2.17 -11.85
C ASN A 50 -14.73 -1.82 -13.35
N ARG A 51 -13.61 -2.00 -14.06
CA ARG A 51 -13.49 -1.62 -15.48
C ARG A 51 -12.57 -2.58 -16.22
N GLU A 52 -12.87 -2.79 -17.49
CA GLU A 52 -11.86 -3.26 -18.44
C GLU A 52 -10.88 -2.11 -18.70
N HIS A 53 -9.60 -2.44 -18.68
CA HIS A 53 -8.51 -1.52 -18.96
C HIS A 53 -7.69 -2.11 -20.09
N ASP A 54 -7.07 -1.26 -20.90
CA ASP A 54 -5.98 -1.73 -21.75
C ASP A 54 -4.84 -2.28 -20.88
N THR A 55 -3.95 -3.05 -21.52
CA THR A 55 -2.86 -3.72 -20.83
C THR A 55 -1.90 -2.76 -20.13
N ILE A 56 -1.68 -1.55 -20.67
CA ILE A 56 -0.76 -0.56 -20.08
C ILE A 56 -1.37 -0.01 -18.80
N ILE A 57 -2.63 0.42 -18.85
CA ILE A 57 -3.34 0.93 -17.67
C ILE A 57 -3.48 -0.15 -16.60
N ALA A 58 -3.84 -1.38 -16.99
CA ALA A 58 -3.95 -2.51 -16.06
C ALA A 58 -2.62 -2.78 -15.35
N ASN A 59 -1.50 -2.80 -16.08
CA ASN A 59 -0.17 -3.00 -15.51
C ASN A 59 0.21 -1.85 -14.57
N ALA A 60 -0.02 -0.59 -14.97
CA ALA A 60 0.28 0.57 -14.13
C ALA A 60 -0.50 0.54 -12.81
N LEU A 61 -1.78 0.15 -12.84
CA LEU A 61 -2.61 -0.01 -11.64
C LEU A 61 -2.13 -1.16 -10.76
N ILE A 62 -1.71 -2.28 -11.34
CA ILE A 62 -1.15 -3.42 -10.59
C ILE A 62 0.17 -3.01 -9.93
N GLU A 63 1.06 -2.35 -10.65
CA GLU A 63 2.35 -1.87 -10.13
C GLU A 63 2.13 -0.88 -8.98
N SER A 64 1.24 0.10 -9.16
CA SER A 64 0.87 1.04 -8.09
C SER A 64 0.28 0.32 -6.87
N PHE A 65 -0.67 -0.61 -7.06
CA PHE A 65 -1.21 -1.42 -5.97
C PHE A 65 -0.09 -2.14 -5.19
N CYS A 66 0.84 -2.78 -5.91
CA CYS A 66 1.94 -3.54 -5.30
C CYS A 66 2.88 -2.63 -4.50
N ILE A 67 3.22 -1.45 -5.03
CA ILE A 67 4.07 -0.47 -4.33
C ILE A 67 3.43 -0.04 -3.01
N HIS A 68 2.16 0.37 -3.02
CA HIS A 68 1.48 0.81 -1.79
C HIS A 68 1.32 -0.31 -0.76
N ALA A 69 1.00 -1.54 -1.22
CA ALA A 69 0.94 -2.70 -0.34
C ALA A 69 2.31 -2.99 0.30
N ARG A 70 3.42 -2.89 -0.46
CA ARG A 70 4.77 -3.09 0.06
C ARG A 70 5.12 -2.07 1.13
N LEU A 71 4.89 -0.78 0.86
CA LEU A 71 5.20 0.30 1.79
C LEU A 71 4.49 0.10 3.12
N LEU A 72 3.21 -0.29 3.08
CA LEU A 72 2.43 -0.60 4.28
C LEU A 72 2.98 -1.83 5.02
N ILE A 73 3.31 -2.91 4.31
CA ILE A 73 3.93 -4.11 4.90
C ILE A 73 5.25 -3.74 5.59
N GLU A 74 6.13 -2.99 4.92
CA GLU A 74 7.42 -2.60 5.47
C GLU A 74 7.30 -1.69 6.70
N PHE A 75 6.31 -0.77 6.70
CA PHE A 75 5.96 0.06 7.85
C PHE A 75 5.53 -0.79 9.06
N PHE A 76 4.55 -1.67 8.87
CA PHE A 76 3.99 -2.51 9.93
C PHE A 76 4.99 -3.55 10.43
N GLU A 77 5.86 -4.09 9.57
CA GLU A 77 6.92 -5.03 9.93
C GLU A 77 8.19 -4.33 10.46
N ASN A 78 8.18 -3.00 10.59
CA ASN A 78 9.30 -2.21 11.11
C ASN A 78 10.62 -2.37 10.33
N LYS A 79 10.53 -2.64 9.02
CA LYS A 79 11.68 -2.99 8.17
C LYS A 79 12.44 -1.77 7.67
N GLN A 80 11.77 -0.87 6.94
CA GLN A 80 12.40 0.23 6.22
C GLN A 80 11.66 1.55 6.42
N GLY A 81 12.39 2.66 6.37
CA GLY A 81 11.83 4.00 6.49
C GLY A 81 11.22 4.26 7.86
N CYS A 82 10.00 4.79 7.86
CA CYS A 82 9.21 5.02 9.06
C CYS A 82 8.62 3.70 9.58
N LYS A 83 8.65 3.46 10.90
CA LYS A 83 8.30 2.16 11.48
C LYS A 83 7.10 2.31 12.41
N ALA A 84 6.18 1.35 12.37
CA ALA A 84 5.01 1.33 13.26
C ALA A 84 5.41 1.44 14.75
N LYS A 85 6.48 0.75 15.16
CA LYS A 85 6.98 0.79 16.55
C LYS A 85 7.41 2.16 17.04
N ASP A 86 7.67 3.11 16.15
CA ASP A 86 8.03 4.48 16.52
C ASP A 86 6.80 5.27 17.03
N PHE A 87 5.59 4.71 16.86
CA PHE A 87 4.31 5.31 17.24
C PHE A 87 3.51 4.49 18.27
N THR A 88 4.03 3.36 18.72
CA THR A 88 3.32 2.45 19.63
C THR A 88 3.95 2.45 21.02
N ASP A 89 3.25 1.87 21.98
CA ASP A 89 3.70 1.73 23.37
C ASP A 89 4.75 0.63 23.61
N GLY A 90 5.27 0.04 22.52
CA GLY A 90 6.23 -1.07 22.56
C GLY A 90 5.59 -2.46 22.64
N THR A 91 4.27 -2.58 22.79
CA THR A 91 3.56 -3.88 22.79
C THR A 91 3.20 -4.36 21.38
N TYR A 92 3.32 -3.49 20.38
CA TYR A 92 2.92 -3.77 19.01
C TYR A 92 3.80 -4.84 18.34
N ALA A 93 3.13 -5.86 17.80
CA ALA A 93 3.69 -6.84 16.88
C ALA A 93 2.73 -7.02 15.68
N ALA A 94 3.30 -7.17 14.49
CA ALA A 94 2.54 -7.33 13.25
C ALA A 94 1.95 -8.75 13.15
N ALA A 95 0.74 -8.95 13.70
CA ALA A 95 0.13 -10.26 13.87
C ALA A 95 -0.59 -10.78 12.63
N HIS A 96 -0.95 -9.91 11.68
CA HIS A 96 -1.81 -10.26 10.54
C HIS A 96 -1.05 -10.36 9.21
N LEU A 97 0.27 -10.14 9.22
CA LEU A 97 1.10 -10.14 8.01
C LEU A 97 1.94 -11.41 7.85
N GLU A 98 2.04 -12.28 8.85
CA GLU A 98 2.92 -13.46 8.81
C GLU A 98 2.52 -14.45 7.71
N LEU A 99 1.21 -14.67 7.52
CA LEU A 99 0.67 -15.61 6.53
C LEU A 99 0.78 -15.12 5.08
N LEU A 100 1.25 -13.89 4.86
CA LEU A 100 1.39 -13.29 3.53
C LEU A 100 2.71 -13.67 2.84
N GLY A 101 3.50 -14.60 3.36
CA GLY A 101 4.84 -14.94 2.84
C GLY A 101 4.89 -15.12 1.31
N HIS A 102 4.02 -15.97 0.78
CA HIS A 102 3.93 -16.18 -0.68
C HIS A 102 3.45 -14.93 -1.43
N LEU A 103 2.48 -14.20 -0.89
CA LEU A 103 1.94 -12.97 -1.49
C LEU A 103 2.98 -11.84 -1.51
N LYS A 104 3.83 -11.73 -0.50
CA LYS A 104 4.96 -10.80 -0.46
C LYS A 104 5.97 -11.10 -1.58
N THR A 105 6.24 -12.38 -1.83
CA THR A 105 7.10 -12.80 -2.94
C THR A 105 6.48 -12.40 -4.28
N LYS A 106 5.20 -12.72 -4.52
CA LYS A 106 4.49 -12.31 -5.75
C LYS A 106 4.46 -10.79 -5.91
N LEU A 107 4.23 -10.05 -4.84
CA LEU A 107 4.22 -8.59 -4.87
C LEU A 107 5.57 -8.04 -5.33
N ASN A 108 6.66 -8.56 -4.78
CA ASN A 108 8.01 -8.11 -5.14
C ASN A 108 8.39 -8.43 -6.58
N THR A 109 7.85 -9.49 -7.19
CA THR A 109 8.10 -9.79 -8.61
C THR A 109 7.27 -8.92 -9.56
N GLN A 110 6.19 -8.28 -9.08
CA GLN A 110 5.37 -7.36 -9.88
C GLN A 110 5.82 -5.90 -9.82
N ILE A 111 6.56 -5.49 -8.79
CA ILE A 111 7.18 -4.16 -8.76
C ILE A 111 8.25 -4.11 -9.85
N ALA A 112 8.28 -3.01 -10.63
CA ALA A 112 9.15 -2.80 -11.78
C ALA A 112 10.65 -2.94 -11.45
N HIS A 113 11.12 -4.18 -11.37
CA HIS A 113 12.50 -4.56 -11.33
C HIS A 113 12.85 -5.08 -12.72
N LEU A 114 13.77 -4.40 -13.41
CA LEU A 114 14.37 -4.91 -14.65
C LEU A 114 15.26 -6.10 -14.29
N THR A 115 14.63 -7.25 -14.09
CA THR A 115 15.27 -8.50 -13.67
C THR A 115 14.71 -9.66 -14.48
N ASP A 116 15.48 -10.73 -14.56
CA ASP A 116 15.08 -12.04 -15.12
C ASP A 116 13.94 -12.71 -14.34
N LYS A 117 13.55 -12.16 -13.18
CA LYS A 117 12.51 -12.70 -12.30
C LYS A 117 11.09 -12.23 -12.62
N ARG A 118 10.90 -11.38 -13.64
CA ARG A 118 9.55 -11.00 -14.08
C ARG A 118 8.91 -12.18 -14.80
N THR A 119 7.92 -12.80 -14.16
CA THR A 119 7.16 -13.91 -14.75
C THR A 119 6.19 -13.43 -15.83
N THR A 120 6.13 -14.17 -16.94
CA THR A 120 5.06 -14.05 -17.93
C THR A 120 3.85 -14.91 -17.58
N ASP A 121 3.99 -15.88 -16.67
CA ASP A 121 2.90 -16.75 -16.23
C ASP A 121 1.82 -15.95 -15.49
N PRO A 122 0.57 -15.92 -15.99
CA PRO A 122 -0.54 -15.26 -15.31
C PRO A 122 -0.79 -15.74 -13.87
N ASN A 123 -0.50 -17.00 -13.56
CA ASN A 123 -0.71 -17.58 -12.23
C ASN A 123 0.24 -17.02 -11.18
N ASP A 124 1.45 -16.65 -11.60
CA ASP A 124 2.46 -16.02 -10.75
C ASP A 124 2.29 -14.50 -10.64
N LYS A 125 1.34 -13.92 -11.38
CA LYS A 125 0.96 -12.50 -11.24
C LYS A 125 -0.03 -12.29 -10.10
N ILE A 126 -0.05 -11.06 -9.57
CA ILE A 126 -1.01 -10.66 -8.53
C ILE A 126 -2.43 -10.66 -9.12
N THR A 127 -3.25 -11.60 -8.67
CA THR A 127 -4.64 -11.78 -9.09
C THR A 127 -5.61 -10.89 -8.30
N LEU A 128 -6.88 -10.88 -8.68
CA LEU A 128 -7.92 -10.19 -7.90
C LEU A 128 -8.01 -10.73 -6.46
N ASP A 129 -7.99 -12.05 -6.29
CA ASP A 129 -8.05 -12.71 -4.98
C ASP A 129 -6.82 -12.36 -4.12
N ASP A 130 -5.62 -12.36 -4.72
CA ASP A 130 -4.38 -11.93 -4.04
C ASP A 130 -4.51 -10.50 -3.50
N ARG A 131 -5.02 -9.58 -4.33
CA ARG A 131 -5.24 -8.19 -3.93
C ARG A 131 -6.24 -8.07 -2.79
N SER A 132 -7.35 -8.82 -2.86
CA SER A 132 -8.37 -8.85 -1.81
C SER A 132 -7.81 -9.36 -0.48
N LYS A 133 -7.00 -10.43 -0.51
CA LYS A 133 -6.32 -10.99 0.67
C LYS A 133 -5.33 -9.99 1.27
N LEU A 134 -4.50 -9.34 0.45
CA LEU A 134 -3.56 -8.31 0.88
C LEU A 134 -4.28 -7.14 1.54
N LEU A 135 -5.34 -6.63 0.90
CA LEU A 135 -6.11 -5.50 1.41
C LEU A 135 -6.78 -5.84 2.75
N ALA A 136 -7.38 -7.04 2.87
CA ALA A 136 -8.00 -7.48 4.10
C ALA A 136 -6.98 -7.65 5.25
N ALA A 137 -5.81 -8.23 4.98
CA ALA A 137 -4.76 -8.41 5.97
C ALA A 137 -4.18 -7.06 6.43
N LEU A 138 -3.91 -6.13 5.50
CA LEU A 138 -3.42 -4.79 5.81
C LEU A 138 -4.42 -3.96 6.60
N ALA A 139 -5.72 -4.08 6.31
CA ALA A 139 -6.74 -3.41 7.11
C ALA A 139 -6.85 -3.98 8.52
N LYS A 140 -6.74 -5.31 8.69
CA LYS A 140 -6.67 -5.92 10.03
C LYS A 140 -5.44 -5.42 10.79
N GLU A 141 -4.29 -5.35 10.13
CA GLU A 141 -3.06 -4.84 10.74
C GLU A 141 -3.17 -3.36 11.12
N ALA A 142 -3.81 -2.53 10.28
CA ALA A 142 -4.08 -1.13 10.64
C ALA A 142 -4.94 -0.99 11.90
N ASN A 143 -5.92 -1.89 12.09
CA ASN A 143 -6.74 -1.89 13.32
C ASN A 143 -5.91 -2.31 14.53
N ASN A 144 -5.11 -3.38 14.42
CA ASN A 144 -4.17 -3.79 15.47
C ASN A 144 -3.21 -2.64 15.85
N PHE A 145 -2.57 -2.03 14.85
CA PHE A 145 -1.70 -0.87 15.03
C PHE A 145 -2.40 0.28 15.78
N ALA A 146 -3.62 0.64 15.39
CA ALA A 146 -4.37 1.70 16.06
C ALA A 146 -4.67 1.39 17.54
N THR A 147 -4.92 0.12 17.89
CA THR A 147 -5.10 -0.27 19.30
C THR A 147 -3.82 -0.20 20.13
N CYS A 148 -2.65 -0.27 19.50
CA CYS A 148 -1.35 -0.20 20.16
C CYS A 148 -0.70 1.19 20.11
N LEU A 149 -1.37 2.21 19.56
CA LEU A 149 -0.80 3.55 19.48
C LEU A 149 -0.48 4.08 20.89
N ALA A 150 0.71 4.66 21.03
CA ALA A 150 1.07 5.30 22.29
C ALA A 150 0.11 6.47 22.58
N PRO A 151 -0.13 6.83 23.86
CA PRO A 151 -1.07 7.90 24.22
C PRO A 151 -0.83 9.22 23.48
N ALA A 152 0.42 9.56 23.17
CA ALA A 152 0.79 10.77 22.44
C ALA A 152 0.32 10.81 20.97
N PHE A 153 -0.06 9.66 20.40
CA PHE A 153 -0.47 9.50 18.99
C PHE A 153 -1.92 9.04 18.84
N GLN A 154 -2.61 8.77 19.96
CA GLN A 154 -4.02 8.40 19.97
C GLN A 154 -4.86 9.45 19.23
N GLY A 155 -5.75 8.98 18.36
CA GLY A 155 -6.61 9.84 17.53
C GLY A 155 -5.94 10.50 16.32
N MET A 156 -4.62 10.38 16.14
CA MET A 156 -3.93 10.93 14.95
C MET A 156 -4.09 10.04 13.71
N PHE A 157 -4.29 8.74 13.92
CA PHE A 157 -4.57 7.78 12.86
C PHE A 157 -5.95 7.16 13.08
N ARG A 158 -6.68 7.00 11.98
CA ARG A 158 -7.94 6.25 11.94
C ARG A 158 -7.79 5.13 10.92
N PRO A 159 -7.96 3.85 11.33
CA PRO A 159 -7.90 2.73 10.39
C PRO A 159 -8.88 2.94 9.24
N PRO A 160 -8.48 2.60 8.00
CA PRO A 160 -9.37 2.70 6.86
C PRO A 160 -10.50 1.68 6.98
N ALA A 161 -11.74 2.13 6.76
CA ALA A 161 -12.84 1.20 6.52
C ALA A 161 -12.63 0.53 5.15
N LEU A 162 -12.75 -0.79 5.11
CA LEU A 162 -12.76 -1.50 3.82
C LEU A 162 -14.03 -1.12 3.07
N LYS A 163 -13.86 -0.60 1.85
CA LYS A 163 -15.00 -0.39 0.94
C LYS A 163 -15.39 -1.75 0.37
N THR A 164 -16.63 -2.16 0.58
CA THR A 164 -17.18 -3.35 -0.07
C THR A 164 -17.15 -3.14 -1.57
N LEU A 165 -16.43 -4.01 -2.28
CA LEU A 165 -16.49 -4.07 -3.73
C LEU A 165 -17.82 -4.69 -4.14
N VAL A 166 -18.70 -3.87 -4.69
CA VAL A 166 -19.88 -4.36 -5.41
C VAL A 166 -19.39 -4.72 -6.81
N ILE A 167 -19.09 -6.00 -7.03
CA ILE A 167 -18.84 -6.51 -8.38
C ILE A 167 -20.21 -6.54 -9.07
N ALA A 168 -20.48 -5.57 -9.94
CA ALA A 168 -21.60 -5.67 -10.85
C ALA A 168 -21.31 -6.85 -11.81
N CYS A 169 -21.91 -8.00 -11.54
CA CYS A 169 -21.91 -9.11 -12.48
C CYS A 169 -22.62 -8.63 -13.75
N GLY A 170 -21.85 -8.28 -14.78
CA GLY A 170 -22.38 -7.96 -16.10
C GLY A 170 -22.98 -9.23 -16.70
N SER A 171 -24.29 -9.37 -16.60
CA SER A 171 -25.07 -10.38 -17.32
C SER A 171 -24.86 -10.20 -18.82
N ALA A 172 -23.97 -10.99 -19.42
CA ALA A 172 -23.91 -11.19 -20.87
C ALA A 172 -23.78 -12.68 -21.19
N CYS A 173 -24.70 -13.49 -20.64
CA CYS A 173 -25.01 -14.79 -21.22
C CYS A 173 -25.90 -14.54 -22.46
N LYS A 174 -25.28 -14.12 -23.57
CA LYS A 174 -25.93 -14.21 -24.89
C LYS A 174 -25.81 -15.66 -25.32
N LYS A 175 -26.92 -16.40 -25.25
CA LYS A 175 -27.05 -17.68 -25.94
C LYS A 175 -27.02 -17.36 -27.44
N ASP A 176 -26.01 -17.87 -28.15
CA ASP A 176 -26.05 -17.86 -29.60
C ASP A 176 -27.24 -18.69 -30.08
N PRO A 177 -28.10 -18.17 -30.99
CA PRO A 177 -29.10 -18.99 -31.63
C PRO A 177 -28.41 -19.95 -32.59
N VAL A 178 -28.58 -21.25 -32.34
CA VAL A 178 -28.20 -22.31 -33.28
C VAL A 178 -28.95 -22.05 -34.59
N SER A 179 -28.21 -21.57 -35.59
CA SER A 179 -28.70 -21.46 -36.96
C SER A 179 -28.82 -22.87 -37.53
N GLY A 180 -30.03 -23.24 -37.93
CA GLY A 180 -30.29 -24.46 -38.66
C GLY A 180 -29.64 -24.44 -40.04
N VAL A 181 -29.23 -25.62 -40.50
CA VAL A 181 -29.02 -25.88 -41.92
C VAL A 181 -29.87 -27.10 -42.27
N ILE A 182 -30.78 -26.88 -43.21
CA ILE A 182 -31.63 -27.86 -43.89
C ILE A 182 -30.96 -28.16 -45.24
N GLY A 183 -30.96 -29.44 -45.65
CA GLY A 183 -30.79 -29.92 -47.04
C GLY A 183 -29.34 -30.00 -47.53
N VAL A 184 -28.90 -31.07 -48.20
CA VAL A 184 -29.60 -31.94 -49.18
C VAL A 184 -29.39 -33.41 -48.86
#